data_AF-A0A354DFP9-F1
#
_entry.id   AF-A0A354DFP9-F1
#
_cell.length_a   1.000
_cell.length_b   1.000
_cell.length_c   1.000
_cell.angle_alpha   90.00
_cell.angle_beta   90.00
_cell.angle_gamma   90.00
#
_symmetry.space_group_name_H-M   'P 1'
#
loop_
_entity.id
_entity.type
_entity.pdbx_description
1 polymer ?
#
loop_
_entity_poly.entity_id
_entity_poly.type
_entity_poly.pdbx_seq_one_letter_code
_entity_poly.pdbx_strand_id
1 'polypeptide(L)' 'MNYDVLVIGAGPGGYVGAIRAAQLGKKVGLVEKDEIGG' A
#
# COMPACT_ATOMS: atom_id res chain seq x y z
N MET A 1 -4.49 16.42 -2.25
CA MET A 1 -3.70 15.49 -1.43
C MET A 1 -2.76 14.74 -2.36
N ASN A 2 -1.44 14.76 -2.14
CA ASN A 2 -0.49 14.00 -2.95
C ASN A 2 -0.01 12.76 -2.16
N TYR A 3 0.24 11.67 -2.87
CA TYR A 3 0.90 10.45 -2.36
C TYR A 3 2.21 10.27 -3.12
N ASP A 4 3.25 9.77 -2.46
CA ASP A 4 4.51 9.42 -3.11
C ASP A 4 4.43 8.03 -3.77
N VAL A 5 3.62 7.13 -3.20
CA VAL A 5 3.40 5.76 -3.67
C VAL A 5 1.92 5.43 -3.53
N LEU A 6 1.32 4.88 -4.59
CA LEU A 6 -0.02 4.30 -4.55
C LEU A 6 0.06 2.81 -4.88
N VAL A 7 -0.43 1.97 -3.98
CA VAL A 7 -0.49 0.52 -4.14
C VAL A 7 -1.93 0.10 -4.42
N ILE A 8 -2.12 -0.68 -5.48
CA ILE A 8 -3.43 -1.24 -5.87
C ILE A 8 -3.36 -2.75 -5.64
N GLY A 9 -4.20 -3.25 -4.73
CA GLY A 9 -4.20 -4.62 -4.24
C GLY A 9 -3.55 -4.74 -2.85
N ALA A 10 -4.26 -5.35 -1.89
CA ALA A 10 -3.84 -5.58 -0.51
C ALA A 10 -3.55 -7.06 -0.18
N GLY A 11 -3.22 -7.86 -1.20
CA GLY A 11 -2.65 -9.20 -1.02
C GLY A 11 -1.28 -9.17 -0.32
N PRO A 12 -0.64 -10.32 -0.07
CA PRO A 12 0.58 -10.42 0.73
C PRO A 12 1.75 -9.57 0.19
N GLY A 13 1.85 -9.41 -1.12
CA GLY A 13 2.84 -8.51 -1.73
C GLY A 13 2.46 -7.03 -1.60
N GLY A 14 1.18 -6.72 -1.75
CA GLY A 14 0.67 -5.35 -1.79
C GLY A 14 0.76 -4.65 -0.44
N TYR A 15 0.20 -5.25 0.62
CA TYR A 15 0.21 -4.61 1.93
C TYR A 15 1.64 -4.57 2.53
N VAL A 16 2.45 -5.61 2.32
CA VAL A 16 3.84 -5.63 2.81
C VAL A 16 4.67 -4.58 2.08
N GLY A 17 4.51 -4.44 0.76
CA GLY A 17 5.17 -3.40 -0.03
C GLY A 17 4.77 -2.00 0.41
N ALA A 18 3.48 -1.76 0.66
CA ALA A 18 2.98 -0.48 1.17
C ALA A 18 3.55 -0.14 2.55
N ILE A 19 3.58 -1.10 3.48
CA ILE A 19 4.20 -0.93 4.80
C ILE A 19 5.68 -0.59 4.64
N ARG A 20 6.41 -1.29 3.78
CA ARG A 20 7.84 -1.03 3.59
C ARG A 20 8.10 0.36 3.01
N ALA A 21 7.28 0.80 2.06
CA ALA A 21 7.35 2.16 1.51
C ALA A 21 7.07 3.23 2.59
N ALA A 22 6.11 2.98 3.48
CA ALA A 22 5.81 3.88 4.60
C ALA A 22 6.98 3.95 5.60
N GLN A 23 7.61 2.81 5.92
CA GLN A 23 8.81 2.77 6.78
C GLN A 23 10.01 3.53 6.19
N LEU A 24 10.07 3.68 4.87
CA LEU A 24 11.07 4.48 4.17
C LEU A 24 10.68 5.98 4.09
N GLY A 25 9.65 6.40 4.83
CA GLY A 25 9.23 7.79 4.95
C GLY A 25 8.37 8.30 3.80
N LYS A 26 7.84 7.40 2.95
CA LYS A 26 6.94 7.78 1.85
C LYS A 26 5.52 7.93 2.35
N LYS A 27 4.80 8.90 1.80
CA LYS A 27 3.35 9.00 1.98
C LYS A 27 2.67 8.01 1.05
N VAL A 28 2.19 6.90 1.62
CA VAL A 28 1.63 5.77 0.87
C VAL A 28 0.11 5.78 0.91
N GLY A 29 -0.51 5.55 -0.25
CA GLY A 29 -1.91 5.13 -0.36
C GLY A 29 -1.96 3.65 -0.72
N LEU A 30 -2.88 2.89 -0.14
CA LEU A 30 -3.15 1.51 -0.51
C LEU A 30 -4.66 1.35 -0.71
N VAL A 31 -5.05 0.76 -1.84
CA VAL A 31 -6.45 0.59 -2.24
C VAL A 31 -6.69 -0.88 -2.56
N GLU A 32 -7.72 -1.44 -1.94
CA GLU A 32 -8.23 -2.78 -2.19
C GLU A 32 -9.74 -2.67 -2.44
N LYS A 33 -10.24 -3.50 -3.35
CA LYS A 33 -11.65 -3.60 -3.68
C LYS A 33 -12.38 -4.54 -2.70
N ASP A 34 -11.74 -5.66 -2.36
CA ASP A 34 -12.31 -6.72 -1.53
C ASP A 34 -11.64 -6.74 -0.14
N GLU A 35 -11.18 -7.90 0.33
CA GLU A 35 -10.61 -8.07 1.67
C GLU A 35 -9.08 -7.90 1.70
N ILE A 36 -8.56 -7.41 2.83
CA ILE A 36 -7.12 -7.32 3.07
C ILE A 36 -6.56 -8.74 3.22
N GLY A 37 -5.43 -9.01 2.55
CA GLY A 37 -4.86 -10.36 2.48
C GLY A 37 -5.02 -11.00 1.10
N GLY A 38 -5.89 -10.43 0.25
CA GLY A 38 -6.22 -10.96 -1.07
C GLY A 38 -7.30 -12.03 -1.01
#